data_AF-A0A1P8YP15-F1
#
_entry.id   AF-A0A1P8YP15-F1
#
_cell.length_a   1.000
_cell.length_b   1.000
_cell.length_c   1.000
_cell.angle_alpha   90.00
_cell.angle_beta   90.00
_cell.angle_gamma   90.00
#
_symmetry.space_group_name_H-M   'P 1'
#
loop_
_entity.id
_entity.type
_entity.pdbx_description
1 polymer ?
#
loop_
_entity_poly.entity_id
_entity_poly.type
_entity_poly.pdbx_seq_one_letter_code
_entity_poly.pdbx_strand_id
1 'polypeptide(L)'
;MGDSTSVLLYKLARGAVALRPGRDEIVLDTDNFPTDRYVLEAVASELGMTLRWIESDPRSGVHADEVAAVVGDRTALVVLSHVAYRSGYLADAASVTRVAHAAGALMLWDLCHSVGSVPIELDEWGVDLAVGCTYKYLGGGPGSPAFAYVRAGLLEEFVQPIWGWMGREDCFEMAAGYRPARGIRRILSGTPAILGMIAMRDTVELIDEAGIHAIRAKSVRLTKFALELVAESLVPLGWRSRRRSTRVCAAAT
;
A
#
# COMPACT_ATOMS: atom_id res chain seq x y z
N MET A 1 3.83 7.30 11.13
CA MET A 1 2.56 7.99 10.83
C MET A 1 2.85 9.47 10.68
N GLY A 2 2.34 10.10 9.63
CA GLY A 2 2.59 11.49 9.25
C GLY A 2 2.18 11.75 7.80
N ASP A 3 1.95 13.01 7.43
CA ASP A 3 1.51 13.44 6.09
C ASP A 3 0.25 12.71 5.54
N SER A 4 -0.10 12.98 4.28
CA SER A 4 -1.18 12.28 3.57
C SER A 4 -0.65 11.03 2.86
N THR A 5 -1.55 10.12 2.47
CA THR A 5 -1.19 8.92 1.69
C THR A 5 -0.42 9.27 0.43
N SER A 6 -0.86 10.28 -0.32
CA SER A 6 -0.19 10.71 -1.57
C SER A 6 1.24 11.17 -1.33
N VAL A 7 1.48 11.93 -0.25
CA VAL A 7 2.82 12.42 0.10
C VAL A 7 3.73 11.27 0.53
N LEU A 8 3.22 10.34 1.36
CA LEU A 8 4.00 9.17 1.77
C LEU A 8 4.29 8.24 0.59
N LEU A 9 3.31 8.02 -0.30
CA LEU A 9 3.48 7.22 -1.50
C LEU A 9 4.56 7.80 -2.41
N TYR A 10 4.54 9.12 -2.65
CA TYR A 10 5.60 9.80 -3.40
C TYR A 10 6.97 9.61 -2.74
N LYS A 11 7.07 9.84 -1.43
CA LYS A 11 8.32 9.69 -0.69
C LYS A 11 8.89 8.28 -0.77
N LEU A 12 8.04 7.28 -0.58
CA LEU A 12 8.43 5.88 -0.62
C LEU A 12 8.83 5.47 -2.03
N ALA A 13 8.02 5.75 -3.04
CA ALA A 13 8.32 5.39 -4.43
C ALA A 13 9.62 6.03 -4.91
N ARG A 14 9.78 7.35 -4.73
CA ARG A 14 11.01 8.07 -5.10
C ARG A 14 12.22 7.53 -4.33
N GLY A 15 12.11 7.35 -3.01
CA GLY A 15 13.19 6.79 -2.20
C GLY A 15 13.57 5.37 -2.62
N ALA A 16 12.59 4.53 -2.98
CA ALA A 16 12.80 3.16 -3.39
C ALA A 16 13.58 3.05 -4.70
N VAL A 17 13.20 3.83 -5.71
CA VAL A 17 13.90 3.79 -7.01
C VAL A 17 15.36 4.24 -6.87
N ALA A 18 15.65 5.15 -5.94
CA ALA A 18 17.03 5.57 -5.64
C ALA A 18 17.88 4.45 -5.00
N LEU A 19 17.26 3.45 -4.34
CA LEU A 19 17.94 2.26 -3.80
C LEU A 19 18.25 1.19 -4.87
N ARG A 20 17.88 1.46 -6.12
CA ARG A 20 18.07 0.56 -7.26
C ARG A 20 18.74 1.31 -8.42
N PRO A 21 19.97 1.82 -8.23
CA PRO A 21 20.67 2.55 -9.28
C PRO A 21 20.87 1.69 -10.53
N GLY A 22 20.77 2.31 -11.70
CA GLY A 22 20.87 1.62 -13.00
C GLY A 22 19.60 0.92 -13.47
N ARG A 23 18.53 0.95 -12.67
CA ARG A 23 17.20 0.43 -13.01
C ARG A 23 16.25 1.61 -13.21
N ASP A 24 15.47 1.58 -14.28
CA ASP A 24 14.70 2.73 -14.77
C ASP A 24 13.25 2.36 -15.14
N GLU A 25 12.75 1.22 -14.67
CA GLU A 25 11.35 0.81 -14.83
C GLU A 25 10.60 0.73 -13.50
N ILE A 26 9.36 1.21 -13.47
CA ILE A 26 8.40 1.04 -12.35
C ILE A 26 7.20 0.25 -12.88
N VAL A 27 6.84 -0.84 -12.21
CA VAL A 27 5.67 -1.67 -12.54
C VAL A 27 4.48 -1.31 -11.66
N LEU A 28 3.31 -1.17 -12.27
CA LEU A 28 2.01 -0.94 -11.62
C LEU A 28 0.87 -1.47 -12.51
N ASP A 29 -0.37 -1.51 -12.01
CA ASP A 29 -1.52 -1.97 -12.80
C ASP A 29 -2.50 -0.85 -13.19
N THR A 30 -3.34 -1.15 -14.18
CA THR A 30 -4.28 -0.19 -14.76
C THR A 30 -5.50 0.12 -13.88
N ASP A 31 -5.87 -0.75 -12.94
CA ASP A 31 -6.97 -0.53 -11.97
C ASP A 31 -6.46 -0.15 -10.56
N ASN A 32 -5.14 0.05 -10.41
CA ASN A 32 -4.56 0.64 -9.21
C ASN A 32 -5.23 2.01 -8.94
N PHE A 33 -5.36 2.36 -7.66
CA PHE A 33 -6.08 3.57 -7.27
C PHE A 33 -5.51 4.82 -7.98
N PRO A 34 -6.34 5.78 -8.42
CA PRO A 34 -5.86 6.90 -9.26
C PRO A 34 -4.68 7.67 -8.67
N THR A 35 -4.66 7.91 -7.35
CA THR A 35 -3.53 8.58 -6.68
C THR A 35 -2.22 7.85 -6.92
N ASP A 36 -2.19 6.53 -6.82
CA ASP A 36 -1.00 5.72 -7.04
C ASP A 36 -0.49 5.91 -8.46
N ARG A 37 -1.39 5.82 -9.45
CA ARG A 37 -1.03 6.03 -10.86
C ARG A 37 -0.47 7.42 -11.09
N TYR A 38 -1.14 8.46 -10.62
CA TYR A 38 -0.68 9.84 -10.80
C TYR A 38 0.66 10.14 -10.12
N VAL A 39 0.86 9.60 -8.91
CA VAL A 39 2.12 9.77 -8.18
C VAL A 39 3.26 9.05 -8.90
N LEU A 40 3.03 7.84 -9.40
CA LEU A 40 4.06 7.07 -10.11
C LEU A 40 4.35 7.64 -11.50
N GLU A 41 3.34 8.17 -12.19
CA GLU A 41 3.50 8.97 -13.41
C GLU A 41 4.37 10.20 -13.15
N ALA A 42 4.13 10.91 -12.05
CA ALA A 42 4.94 12.07 -11.65
C ALA A 42 6.39 11.67 -11.32
N VAL A 43 6.62 10.60 -10.55
CA VAL A 43 7.97 10.10 -10.24
C VAL A 43 8.70 9.66 -11.51
N ALA A 44 8.01 8.94 -12.40
CA ALA A 44 8.61 8.49 -13.66
C ALA A 44 8.98 9.67 -14.57
N SER A 45 8.10 10.67 -14.68
CA SER A 45 8.38 11.91 -15.41
C SER A 45 9.53 12.71 -14.79
N GLU A 46 9.62 12.79 -13.47
CA GLU A 46 10.68 13.51 -12.74
C GLU A 46 12.06 12.89 -13.01
N LEU A 47 12.13 11.56 -13.06
CA LEU A 47 13.38 10.80 -13.10
C LEU A 47 13.73 10.23 -14.48
N GLY A 48 12.87 10.45 -15.49
CA GLY A 48 13.03 9.87 -16.83
C GLY A 48 12.89 8.34 -16.85
N MET A 49 12.10 7.78 -15.93
CA MET A 49 11.83 6.34 -15.84
C MET A 49 10.66 5.92 -16.73
N THR A 50 10.58 4.64 -17.05
CA THR A 50 9.49 4.03 -17.82
C THR A 50 8.48 3.36 -16.88
N LEU A 51 7.19 3.63 -17.08
CA LEU A 51 6.13 2.86 -16.44
C LEU A 51 5.81 1.60 -17.24
N ARG A 52 5.73 0.47 -16.55
CA ARG A 52 5.31 -0.84 -17.07
C ARG A 52 3.95 -1.19 -16.48
N TRP A 53 2.94 -1.28 -17.34
CA TRP A 53 1.56 -1.48 -16.93
C TRP A 53 1.17 -2.95 -17.00
N ILE A 54 0.56 -3.45 -15.93
CA ILE A 54 -0.18 -4.70 -15.91
C ILE A 54 -1.65 -4.38 -16.24
N GLU A 55 -2.19 -5.00 -17.29
CA GLU A 55 -3.61 -4.89 -17.59
C GLU A 55 -4.43 -5.79 -16.65
N SER A 56 -4.87 -5.26 -15.51
CA SER A 56 -5.63 -6.02 -14.52
C SER A 56 -7.10 -6.19 -14.90
N ASP A 57 -7.70 -7.37 -14.66
CA ASP A 57 -9.16 -7.55 -14.76
C ASP A 57 -9.88 -6.81 -13.62
N PRO A 58 -10.77 -5.85 -13.89
CA PRO A 58 -11.48 -5.05 -12.87
C PRO A 58 -12.46 -5.87 -12.00
N ARG A 59 -12.54 -7.18 -12.21
CA ARG A 59 -13.34 -8.14 -11.42
C ARG A 59 -12.48 -9.01 -10.50
N SER A 60 -11.17 -9.04 -10.73
CA SER A 60 -10.14 -9.62 -9.86
C SER A 60 -9.13 -8.53 -9.53
N GLY A 61 -7.87 -8.88 -9.36
CA GLY A 61 -6.76 -7.94 -9.32
C GLY A 61 -5.55 -8.63 -9.92
N VAL A 62 -4.37 -8.13 -9.59
CA VAL A 62 -3.10 -8.64 -10.13
C VAL A 62 -2.71 -9.96 -9.48
N HIS A 63 -2.30 -10.91 -10.32
CA HIS A 63 -1.74 -12.19 -9.94
C HIS A 63 -0.21 -12.23 -10.12
N ALA A 64 0.47 -13.13 -9.42
CA ALA A 64 1.93 -13.19 -9.40
C ALA A 64 2.54 -13.55 -10.77
N ASP A 65 1.85 -14.32 -11.59
CA ASP A 65 2.25 -14.65 -12.97
C ASP A 65 2.16 -13.45 -13.91
N GLU A 66 1.18 -12.56 -13.73
CA GLU A 66 1.08 -11.30 -14.46
C GLU A 66 2.24 -10.36 -14.09
N VAL A 67 2.63 -10.32 -12.82
CA VAL A 67 3.83 -9.59 -12.38
C VAL A 67 5.09 -10.20 -13.01
N ALA A 68 5.21 -11.54 -12.99
CA ALA A 68 6.37 -12.25 -13.54
C ALA A 68 6.56 -11.99 -15.05
N ALA A 69 5.47 -11.76 -15.78
CA ALA A 69 5.50 -11.47 -17.20
C ALA A 69 6.04 -10.07 -17.55
N VAL A 70 6.06 -9.13 -16.60
CA VAL A 70 6.43 -7.72 -16.85
C VAL A 70 7.69 -7.26 -16.13
N VAL A 71 8.07 -7.91 -15.02
CA VAL A 71 9.30 -7.56 -14.30
C VAL A 71 10.55 -8.06 -15.02
N GLY A 72 11.65 -7.34 -14.87
CA GLY A 72 12.96 -7.73 -15.44
C GLY A 72 14.13 -6.94 -14.85
N ASP A 73 15.30 -7.05 -15.47
CA ASP A 73 16.56 -6.47 -14.98
C ASP A 73 16.53 -4.94 -14.84
N ARG A 74 15.65 -4.26 -15.59
CA ARG A 74 15.45 -2.81 -15.52
C ARG A 74 14.43 -2.38 -14.46
N THR A 75 13.66 -3.31 -13.90
CA THR A 75 12.62 -2.99 -12.92
C THR A 75 13.23 -2.61 -11.58
N ALA A 76 13.04 -1.36 -11.16
CA ALA A 76 13.48 -0.84 -9.88
C ALA A 76 12.44 -1.09 -8.78
N LEU A 77 11.16 -0.92 -9.11
CA LEU A 77 10.06 -0.90 -8.15
C LEU A 77 8.79 -1.51 -8.75
N VAL A 78 8.11 -2.34 -7.96
CA VAL A 78 6.74 -2.78 -8.21
C VAL A 78 5.83 -2.14 -7.17
N VAL A 79 4.73 -1.52 -7.60
CA VAL A 79 3.74 -0.88 -6.73
C VAL A 79 2.36 -1.44 -7.01
N LEU A 80 1.74 -2.04 -6.00
CA LEU A 80 0.42 -2.67 -6.12
C LEU A 80 -0.42 -2.43 -4.87
N SER A 81 -1.75 -2.44 -5.03
CA SER A 81 -2.69 -2.45 -3.90
C SER A 81 -2.84 -3.86 -3.33
N HIS A 82 -2.73 -4.03 -2.00
CA HIS A 82 -2.96 -5.33 -1.35
C HIS A 82 -4.44 -5.74 -1.42
N VAL A 83 -5.36 -4.77 -1.30
CA VAL A 83 -6.78 -4.94 -1.64
C VAL A 83 -7.15 -3.95 -2.72
N ALA A 84 -7.53 -4.45 -3.89
CA ALA A 84 -7.96 -3.63 -5.02
C ALA A 84 -9.23 -2.84 -4.66
N TYR A 85 -9.19 -1.50 -4.81
CA TYR A 85 -10.25 -0.62 -4.28
C TYR A 85 -11.62 -0.85 -4.95
N ARG A 86 -11.63 -1.24 -6.23
CA ARG A 86 -12.85 -1.43 -7.04
C ARG A 86 -13.40 -2.85 -6.90
N SER A 87 -12.54 -3.86 -7.06
CA SER A 87 -12.95 -5.26 -7.07
C SER A 87 -12.92 -5.90 -5.67
N GLY A 88 -12.28 -5.29 -4.67
CA GLY A 88 -12.05 -5.91 -3.37
C GLY A 88 -11.22 -7.20 -3.44
N TYR A 89 -10.50 -7.44 -4.55
CA TYR A 89 -9.59 -8.57 -4.67
C TYR A 89 -8.43 -8.41 -3.68
N LEU A 90 -8.17 -9.46 -2.89
CA LEU A 90 -7.08 -9.53 -1.94
C LEU A 90 -5.89 -10.24 -2.63
N ALA A 91 -4.81 -9.50 -2.85
CA ALA A 91 -3.62 -10.02 -3.52
C ALA A 91 -2.84 -10.99 -2.61
N ASP A 92 -2.21 -12.00 -3.21
CA ASP A 92 -1.21 -12.83 -2.53
C ASP A 92 0.10 -12.04 -2.42
N ALA A 93 0.19 -11.21 -1.38
CA ALA A 93 1.28 -10.28 -1.19
C ALA A 93 2.64 -10.99 -1.09
N ALA A 94 2.70 -12.16 -0.45
CA ALA A 94 3.93 -12.94 -0.32
C ALA A 94 4.42 -13.45 -1.68
N SER A 95 3.52 -14.02 -2.49
CA SER A 95 3.91 -14.56 -3.80
C SER A 95 4.31 -13.45 -4.78
N VAL A 96 3.56 -12.36 -4.82
CA VAL A 96 3.88 -11.19 -5.65
C VAL A 96 5.22 -10.55 -5.23
N THR A 97 5.45 -10.37 -3.93
CA THR A 97 6.71 -9.79 -3.42
C THR A 97 7.91 -10.66 -3.82
N ARG A 98 7.78 -11.98 -3.70
CA ARG A 98 8.82 -12.93 -4.13
C ARG A 98 9.12 -12.83 -5.63
N VAL A 99 8.11 -12.66 -6.48
CA VAL A 99 8.31 -12.46 -7.93
C VAL A 99 9.05 -11.15 -8.21
N ALA A 100 8.68 -10.05 -7.56
CA ALA A 100 9.39 -8.78 -7.69
C ALA A 100 10.87 -8.90 -7.28
N HIS A 101 11.13 -9.57 -6.14
CA HIS A 101 12.47 -9.81 -5.64
C HIS A 101 13.31 -10.69 -6.57
N ALA A 102 12.71 -11.70 -7.20
CA ALA A 102 13.41 -12.57 -8.16
C ALA A 102 13.95 -11.77 -9.38
N ALA A 103 13.29 -10.67 -9.75
CA ALA A 103 13.78 -9.73 -10.77
C ALA A 103 14.75 -8.66 -10.23
N GLY A 104 15.01 -8.63 -8.92
CA GLY A 104 15.82 -7.63 -8.24
C GLY A 104 15.11 -6.31 -7.93
N ALA A 105 13.80 -6.22 -8.19
CA ALA A 105 12.98 -5.05 -7.88
C ALA A 105 12.63 -4.99 -6.37
N LEU A 106 12.31 -3.79 -5.88
CA LEU A 106 11.68 -3.60 -4.57
C LEU A 106 10.15 -3.68 -4.69
N MET A 107 9.48 -4.05 -3.59
CA MET A 107 8.01 -4.08 -3.52
C MET A 107 7.45 -3.00 -2.58
N LEU A 108 6.52 -2.18 -3.11
CA LEU A 108 5.76 -1.18 -2.36
C LEU A 108 4.26 -1.50 -2.38
N TRP A 109 3.70 -1.83 -1.22
CA TRP A 109 2.26 -2.12 -1.09
C TRP A 109 1.45 -0.90 -0.66
N ASP A 110 0.36 -0.62 -1.37
CA ASP A 110 -0.74 0.21 -0.85
C ASP A 110 -1.67 -0.65 0.02
N LEU A 111 -1.78 -0.29 1.30
CA LEU A 111 -2.55 -0.97 2.33
C LEU A 111 -3.81 -0.21 2.71
N CYS A 112 -4.19 0.87 2.01
CA CYS A 112 -5.32 1.72 2.36
C CYS A 112 -6.64 0.95 2.49
N HIS A 113 -6.84 -0.09 1.67
CA HIS A 113 -8.02 -0.95 1.74
C HIS A 113 -7.83 -2.23 2.58
N SER A 114 -6.66 -2.40 3.19
CA SER A 114 -6.29 -3.63 3.93
C SER A 114 -6.18 -3.40 5.42
N VAL A 115 -5.48 -2.34 5.83
CA VAL A 115 -5.14 -2.08 7.22
C VAL A 115 -6.40 -1.87 8.06
N GLY A 116 -6.54 -2.65 9.15
CA GLY A 116 -7.75 -2.67 9.98
C GLY A 116 -8.92 -3.50 9.42
N SER A 117 -8.73 -4.21 8.30
CA SER A 117 -9.79 -4.99 7.63
C SER A 117 -9.40 -6.46 7.37
N VAL A 118 -8.13 -6.70 7.03
CA VAL A 118 -7.56 -8.03 6.80
C VAL A 118 -6.23 -8.18 7.57
N PRO A 119 -5.78 -9.41 7.88
CA PRO A 119 -4.44 -9.64 8.41
C PRO A 119 -3.35 -9.14 7.47
N ILE A 120 -2.25 -8.63 8.03
CA ILE A 120 -1.10 -8.08 7.29
C ILE A 120 0.19 -8.53 7.97
N GLU A 121 1.02 -9.30 7.27
CA GLU A 121 2.28 -9.84 7.79
C GLU A 121 3.48 -9.35 6.96
N LEU A 122 3.78 -8.04 7.03
CA LEU A 122 4.76 -7.39 6.14
C LEU A 122 6.17 -8.01 6.21
N ASP A 123 6.63 -8.33 7.41
CA ASP A 123 7.95 -8.95 7.61
C ASP A 123 7.98 -10.38 7.05
N GLU A 124 6.95 -11.19 7.32
CA GLU A 124 6.85 -12.57 6.83
C GLU A 124 6.74 -12.63 5.30
N TRP A 125 6.04 -11.67 4.70
CA TRP A 125 5.89 -11.58 3.25
C TRP A 125 7.11 -10.97 2.56
N GLY A 126 8.11 -10.51 3.32
CA GLY A 126 9.32 -9.88 2.80
C GLY A 126 9.08 -8.51 2.17
N VAL A 127 8.01 -7.79 2.57
CA VAL A 127 7.70 -6.48 2.01
C VAL A 127 8.82 -5.48 2.28
N ASP A 128 9.24 -4.73 1.26
CA ASP A 128 10.25 -3.69 1.40
C ASP A 128 9.66 -2.40 1.95
N LEU A 129 8.53 -1.99 1.40
CA LEU A 129 7.89 -0.71 1.68
C LEU A 129 6.37 -0.87 1.67
N ALA A 130 5.67 -0.06 2.47
CA ALA A 130 4.22 0.02 2.37
C ALA A 130 3.70 1.39 2.80
N VAL A 131 2.55 1.76 2.25
CA VAL A 131 1.81 2.97 2.64
C VAL A 131 0.39 2.58 3.02
N GLY A 132 -0.21 3.30 3.97
CA GLY A 132 -1.63 3.12 4.28
C GLY A 132 -2.27 4.38 4.83
N CYS A 133 -3.55 4.54 4.55
CA CYS A 133 -4.36 5.60 5.14
C CYS A 133 -4.96 5.16 6.46
N THR A 134 -5.29 6.13 7.31
CA THR A 134 -5.96 5.87 8.58
C THR A 134 -7.43 6.30 8.59
N TYR A 135 -7.89 7.04 7.58
CA TYR A 135 -9.26 7.56 7.51
C TYR A 135 -10.30 6.54 6.98
N LYS A 136 -9.87 5.34 6.60
CA LYS A 136 -10.75 4.25 6.12
C LYS A 136 -11.08 3.27 7.26
N TYR A 137 -10.62 2.02 7.16
CA TYR A 137 -10.96 0.97 8.12
C TYR A 137 -10.36 1.18 9.51
N LEU A 138 -9.36 2.05 9.65
CA LEU A 138 -8.82 2.46 10.94
C LEU A 138 -9.63 3.58 11.62
N GLY A 139 -10.69 4.12 11.00
CA GLY A 139 -11.63 5.00 11.69
C GLY A 139 -11.11 6.40 12.07
N GLY A 140 -9.98 6.86 11.50
CA GLY A 140 -9.35 8.13 11.86
C GLY A 140 -10.10 9.41 11.45
N GLY A 141 -11.12 9.28 10.60
CA GLY A 141 -11.88 10.41 10.06
C GLY A 141 -11.16 11.20 8.95
N PRO A 142 -11.87 12.09 8.22
CA PRO A 142 -11.30 12.84 7.11
C PRO A 142 -10.08 13.66 7.52
N GLY A 143 -9.00 13.57 6.74
CA GLY A 143 -7.75 14.31 7.00
C GLY A 143 -6.83 13.68 8.05
N SER A 144 -7.15 12.49 8.55
CA SER A 144 -6.27 11.76 9.45
C SER A 144 -4.94 11.39 8.77
N PRO A 145 -3.82 11.38 9.52
CA PRO A 145 -2.49 11.18 8.94
C PRO A 145 -2.31 9.75 8.44
N ALA A 146 -1.63 9.59 7.30
CA ALA A 146 -1.26 8.28 6.78
C ALA A 146 -0.09 7.67 7.57
N PHE A 147 0.22 6.40 7.28
CA PHE A 147 1.44 5.76 7.75
C PHE A 147 2.24 5.17 6.60
N ALA A 148 3.52 4.96 6.88
CA ALA A 148 4.47 4.33 5.99
C ALA A 148 5.25 3.30 6.78
N TYR A 149 5.61 2.23 6.09
CA TYR A 149 6.47 1.16 6.54
C TYR A 149 7.68 1.11 5.60
N VAL A 150 8.85 0.89 6.19
CA VAL A 150 10.11 0.67 5.48
C VAL A 150 10.81 -0.48 6.21
N ARG A 151 11.14 -1.54 5.48
CA ARG A 151 11.85 -2.71 6.02
C ARG A 151 13.12 -2.27 6.73
N ALA A 152 13.37 -2.82 7.91
CA ALA A 152 14.47 -2.39 8.78
C ALA A 152 15.83 -2.35 8.07
N GLY A 153 16.13 -3.36 7.24
CA GLY A 153 17.37 -3.45 6.46
C GLY A 153 17.53 -2.42 5.34
N LEU A 154 16.50 -1.62 5.02
CA LEU A 154 16.58 -0.53 4.05
C LEU A 154 16.71 0.84 4.73
N LEU A 155 16.46 0.94 6.04
CA LEU A 155 16.32 2.22 6.73
C LEU A 155 17.59 3.06 6.69
N GLU A 156 18.78 2.47 6.76
CA GLU A 156 20.03 3.24 6.78
C GLU A 156 20.30 3.94 5.44
N GLU A 157 20.02 3.26 4.33
CA GLU A 157 20.24 3.73 2.96
C GLU A 157 19.06 4.56 2.41
N PHE A 158 17.84 4.36 2.93
CA PHE A 158 16.63 4.98 2.39
C PHE A 158 16.58 6.50 2.64
N VAL A 159 16.60 7.31 1.58
CA VAL A 159 16.45 8.77 1.65
C VAL A 159 15.19 9.22 0.89
N GLN A 160 14.30 9.90 1.59
CA GLN A 160 13.08 10.47 1.01
C GLN A 160 13.33 11.89 0.43
N PRO A 161 12.58 12.33 -0.60
CA PRO A 161 12.86 13.56 -1.37
C PRO A 161 12.44 14.89 -0.71
N ILE A 162 11.57 14.88 0.29
CA ILE A 162 11.02 16.09 0.93
C ILE A 162 11.70 16.30 2.29
N TRP A 163 12.95 16.77 2.31
CA TRP A 163 13.66 16.96 3.58
C TRP A 163 12.99 18.01 4.46
N GLY A 164 12.89 17.71 5.76
CA GLY A 164 12.32 18.62 6.74
C GLY A 164 12.79 18.33 8.15
N TRP A 165 12.61 19.31 9.03
CA TRP A 165 13.20 19.35 10.36
C TRP A 165 12.87 18.11 11.24
N MET A 166 11.66 17.57 11.15
CA MET A 166 11.26 16.38 11.94
C MET A 166 11.99 15.11 11.51
N GLY A 167 12.42 15.03 10.25
CA GLY A 167 13.18 13.91 9.70
C GLY A 167 14.69 14.03 9.89
N ARG A 168 15.20 15.13 10.48
CA ARG A 168 16.64 15.34 10.74
C ARG A 168 17.10 14.61 12.01
N GLU A 169 18.36 14.21 12.08
CA GLU A 169 18.96 13.52 13.26
C GLU A 169 18.70 14.25 14.56
N ASP A 170 18.96 15.55 14.62
CA ASP A 170 18.47 16.43 15.68
C ASP A 170 17.50 17.44 15.06
N CYS A 171 16.23 17.41 15.47
CA CYS A 171 15.20 18.29 14.90
C CYS A 171 15.25 19.72 15.44
N PHE A 172 15.98 19.98 16.53
CA PHE A 172 16.06 21.30 17.17
C PHE A 172 17.44 21.95 17.07
N GLU A 173 18.46 21.26 16.56
CA GLU A 173 19.80 21.84 16.36
C GLU A 173 19.79 23.07 15.42
N MET A 174 18.82 23.15 14.50
CA MET A 174 18.71 24.21 13.48
C MET A 174 20.00 24.46 12.67
N ALA A 175 20.85 23.44 12.54
CA ALA A 175 22.13 23.54 11.84
C ALA A 175 21.99 23.51 10.31
N ALA A 176 23.02 23.98 9.61
CA ALA A 176 23.10 23.91 8.15
C ALA A 176 23.21 22.46 7.66
N GLY A 177 22.60 22.19 6.49
CA GLY A 177 22.60 20.86 5.86
C GLY A 177 21.60 19.88 6.48
N TYR A 178 21.40 18.76 5.80
CA TYR A 178 20.45 17.73 6.21
C TYR A 178 21.16 16.41 6.53
N ARG A 179 21.05 15.99 7.78
CA ARG A 179 21.43 14.65 8.25
C ARG A 179 20.15 13.90 8.58
N PRO A 180 19.77 12.84 7.84
CA PRO A 180 18.54 12.12 8.14
C PRO A 180 18.58 11.48 9.53
N ALA A 181 17.43 11.40 10.18
CA ALA A 181 17.28 10.70 11.44
C ALA A 181 17.63 9.22 11.34
N ARG A 182 17.96 8.62 12.48
CA ARG A 182 18.07 7.18 12.61
C ARG A 182 16.68 6.53 12.58
N GLY A 183 16.60 5.36 11.96
CA GLY A 183 15.38 4.57 11.86
C GLY A 183 14.23 5.26 11.12
N ILE A 184 13.00 4.83 11.42
CA ILE A 184 11.80 5.22 10.67
C ILE A 184 11.49 6.72 10.71
N ARG A 185 12.00 7.47 11.70
CA ARG A 185 11.76 8.92 11.81
C ARG A 185 12.25 9.70 10.58
N ARG A 186 13.23 9.16 9.84
CA ARG A 186 13.79 9.79 8.63
C ARG A 186 12.79 9.98 7.49
N ILE A 187 11.63 9.30 7.55
CA ILE A 187 10.56 9.47 6.57
C ILE A 187 9.72 10.75 6.81
N LEU A 188 9.81 11.33 8.01
CA LEU A 188 9.10 12.56 8.37
C LEU A 188 9.72 13.77 7.69
N SER A 189 8.90 14.80 7.43
CA SER A 189 9.36 16.09 6.90
C SER A 189 9.00 17.21 7.86
N GLY A 190 7.72 17.56 7.92
CA GLY A 190 7.20 18.62 8.76
C GLY A 190 6.65 18.12 10.08
N THR A 191 6.12 19.05 10.86
CA THR A 191 5.33 18.76 12.05
C THR A 191 4.15 17.87 11.67
N PRO A 192 4.02 16.66 12.25
CA PRO A 192 2.94 15.77 11.88
C PRO A 192 1.59 16.28 12.45
N ALA A 193 0.48 15.77 11.93
CA ALA A 193 -0.87 16.14 12.37
C ALA A 193 -1.19 15.57 13.76
N ILE A 194 -0.63 16.18 14.82
CA ILE A 194 -0.67 15.68 16.20
C ILE A 194 -2.11 15.36 16.66
N LEU A 195 -3.07 16.24 16.38
CA LEU A 195 -4.48 16.02 16.77
C LEU A 195 -5.06 14.76 16.11
N GLY A 196 -4.79 14.56 14.81
CA GLY A 196 -5.20 13.34 14.11
C GLY A 196 -4.50 12.10 14.64
N MET A 197 -3.21 12.21 15.01
CA MET A 197 -2.46 11.08 15.60
C MET A 197 -2.98 10.67 16.98
N ILE A 198 -3.49 11.61 17.78
CA ILE A 198 -4.07 11.30 19.09
C ILE A 198 -5.34 10.47 18.92
N ALA A 199 -6.26 10.90 18.04
CA ALA A 199 -7.49 10.16 17.74
C ALA A 199 -7.22 8.74 17.18
N MET A 200 -6.08 8.55 16.52
CA MET A 200 -5.68 7.23 16.04
C MET A 200 -5.37 6.22 17.14
N ARG A 201 -5.04 6.66 18.37
CA ARG A 201 -4.71 5.73 19.46
C ARG A 201 -5.92 4.90 19.83
N ASP A 202 -7.04 5.56 20.13
CA ASP A 202 -8.27 4.90 20.60
C ASP A 202 -8.86 3.97 19.53
N THR A 203 -8.77 4.36 18.25
CA THR A 203 -9.30 3.54 17.15
C THR A 203 -8.44 2.31 16.88
N VAL A 204 -7.11 2.42 16.99
CA VAL A 204 -6.20 1.28 16.87
C VAL A 204 -6.35 0.34 18.08
N GLU A 205 -6.47 0.89 19.29
CA GLU A 205 -6.69 0.11 20.51
C GLU A 205 -8.00 -0.69 20.45
N LEU A 206 -9.07 -0.10 19.94
CA LEU A 206 -10.34 -0.82 19.73
C LEU A 206 -10.21 -1.97 18.70
N ILE A 207 -9.44 -1.77 17.63
CA ILE A 207 -9.18 -2.81 16.63
C ILE A 207 -8.32 -3.93 17.23
N ASP A 208 -7.34 -3.58 18.06
CA ASP A 208 -6.48 -4.53 18.76
C ASP A 208 -7.28 -5.36 19.77
N GLU A 209 -8.13 -4.73 20.58
CA GLU A 209 -9.05 -5.40 21.50
C GLU A 209 -9.98 -6.38 20.77
N ALA A 210 -10.55 -5.97 19.64
CA ALA A 210 -11.41 -6.82 18.84
C ALA A 210 -10.64 -7.98 18.16
N GLY A 211 -9.38 -7.75 17.81
CA GLY A 211 -8.52 -8.68 17.09
C GLY A 211 -8.80 -8.76 15.58
N ILE A 212 -7.76 -8.61 14.76
CA ILE A 212 -7.89 -8.55 13.30
C ILE A 212 -8.51 -9.82 12.68
N HIS A 213 -8.24 -10.99 13.25
CA HIS A 213 -8.82 -12.25 12.78
C HIS A 213 -10.32 -12.35 13.05
N ALA A 214 -10.80 -11.85 14.20
CA ALA A 214 -12.23 -11.82 14.51
C ALA A 214 -12.97 -10.81 13.61
N ILE A 215 -12.36 -9.65 13.37
CA ILE A 215 -12.84 -8.65 12.40
C ILE A 215 -12.96 -9.29 11.01
N ARG A 216 -11.90 -9.96 10.54
CA ARG A 216 -11.90 -10.64 9.23
C ARG A 216 -12.97 -11.72 9.15
N ALA A 217 -13.09 -12.58 10.16
CA ALA A 217 -14.11 -13.63 10.19
C ALA A 217 -15.53 -13.05 10.14
N LYS A 218 -15.79 -11.96 10.85
CA LYS A 218 -17.09 -11.25 10.79
C LYS A 218 -17.32 -10.63 9.41
N SER A 219 -16.32 -9.98 8.83
CA SER A 219 -16.37 -9.39 7.49
C SER A 219 -16.76 -10.42 6.43
N VAL A 220 -16.12 -11.59 6.43
CA VAL A 220 -16.44 -12.70 5.50
C VAL A 220 -17.89 -13.16 5.66
N ARG A 221 -18.38 -13.35 6.89
CA ARG A 221 -19.78 -13.74 7.13
C ARG A 221 -20.77 -12.71 6.62
N LEU A 222 -20.52 -11.42 6.87
CA LEU A 222 -21.39 -10.34 6.41
C LEU A 222 -21.38 -10.21 4.88
N THR A 223 -20.20 -10.32 4.24
CA THR A 223 -20.11 -10.30 2.78
C THR A 223 -20.84 -11.49 2.16
N LYS A 224 -20.69 -12.70 2.72
CA LYS A 224 -21.42 -13.89 2.26
C LYS A 224 -22.93 -13.68 2.34
N PHE A 225 -23.41 -13.20 3.49
CA PHE A 225 -24.82 -12.91 3.68
C PHE A 225 -25.33 -11.86 2.67
N ALA A 226 -24.58 -10.80 2.42
CA ALA A 226 -24.95 -9.80 1.40
C ALA A 226 -25.03 -10.40 -0.01
N LEU A 227 -24.12 -11.30 -0.38
CA LEU A 227 -24.14 -12.00 -1.66
C LEU A 227 -25.34 -12.95 -1.79
N GLU A 228 -25.71 -13.64 -0.71
CA GLU A 228 -26.91 -14.47 -0.65
C GLU A 228 -28.17 -13.63 -0.89
N LEU A 229 -28.30 -12.48 -0.22
CA LEU A 229 -29.43 -11.55 -0.43
C LEU A 229 -29.48 -11.00 -1.85
N VAL A 230 -28.33 -10.69 -2.47
CA VAL A 230 -28.27 -10.26 -3.87
C VAL A 230 -28.74 -11.38 -4.80
N ALA A 231 -28.31 -12.62 -4.55
CA ALA A 231 -28.73 -13.78 -5.33
C ALA A 231 -30.23 -14.07 -5.20
N GLU A 232 -30.79 -13.93 -4.00
CA GLU A 232 -32.21 -14.16 -3.73
C GLU A 232 -33.11 -13.03 -4.26
N SER A 233 -32.71 -11.77 -4.05
CA SER A 233 -33.59 -10.61 -4.28
C SER A 233 -33.37 -9.93 -5.62
N LEU A 234 -32.12 -9.87 -6.12
CA LEU A 234 -31.79 -9.06 -7.30
C LEU A 234 -31.63 -9.89 -8.58
N VAL A 235 -31.07 -11.11 -8.49
CA VAL A 235 -30.90 -11.97 -9.68
C VAL A 235 -32.22 -12.32 -10.36
N PRO A 236 -33.32 -12.65 -9.65
CA PRO A 236 -34.63 -12.88 -10.28
C PRO A 236 -35.17 -11.65 -11.02
N LEU A 237 -34.77 -10.45 -10.62
CA LEU A 237 -35.12 -9.18 -11.28
C LEU A 237 -34.22 -8.86 -12.48
N GLY A 238 -33.38 -9.81 -12.91
CA GLY A 238 -32.49 -9.66 -14.06
C GLY A 238 -31.16 -8.99 -13.74
N TRP A 239 -30.83 -8.74 -12.46
CA TRP A 239 -29.51 -8.27 -12.09
C TRP A 239 -28.46 -9.33 -12.42
N ARG A 240 -27.37 -8.91 -13.06
CA ARG A 240 -26.23 -9.78 -13.40
C ARG A 240 -24.98 -9.22 -12.74
N SER A 241 -24.33 -10.06 -11.93
CA SER A 241 -22.99 -9.76 -11.45
C SER A 241 -22.04 -9.64 -12.63
N ARG A 242 -21.18 -8.62 -12.64
CA ARG A 242 -20.08 -8.55 -13.60
C ARG A 242 -18.99 -9.59 -13.29
N ARG A 243 -18.90 -10.13 -12.06
CA ARG A 243 -17.88 -11.12 -11.66
C ARG A 243 -18.17 -12.50 -12.27
N ARG A 244 -17.17 -13.11 -12.93
CA ARG A 244 -17.30 -14.46 -13.56
C ARG A 244 -17.14 -15.64 -12.58
N SER A 245 -16.92 -15.40 -11.29
CA SER A 245 -16.60 -16.48 -10.35
C SER A 245 -17.08 -16.20 -8.94
N THR A 246 -17.89 -17.10 -8.40
CA THR A 246 -18.24 -17.22 -6.98
C THR A 246 -17.07 -17.74 -6.13
N ARG A 247 -15.90 -18.05 -6.73
CA ARG A 247 -14.77 -18.71 -6.03
C ARG A 247 -13.84 -17.77 -5.25
N VAL A 248 -13.99 -16.45 -5.30
CA VAL A 248 -13.08 -15.55 -4.55
C VAL A 248 -13.51 -15.37 -3.08
N CYS A 249 -14.73 -15.77 -2.68
CA CYS A 249 -15.02 -15.96 -1.26
C CYS A 249 -14.31 -17.20 -0.67
N ALA A 250 -13.79 -18.12 -1.51
CA ALA A 250 -13.03 -19.29 -1.04
C ALA A 250 -11.52 -19.03 -0.90
N ALA A 251 -11.01 -17.88 -1.34
CA ALA A 251 -9.64 -17.44 -1.03
C ALA A 251 -9.55 -16.73 0.34
N ALA A 252 -10.64 -16.77 1.11
CA ALA A 252 -10.77 -16.20 2.47
C ALA A 252 -11.15 -17.27 3.52
N THR A 253 -11.02 -18.55 3.17
CA THR A 253 -11.04 -19.72 4.05
C THR A 253 -9.67 -20.37 3.98
#